data_AF-A0A3C0QW15-F1
#
_entry.id   AF-A0A3C0QW15-F1
#
_cell.length_a   1.000
_cell.length_b   1.000
_cell.length_c   1.000
_cell.angle_alpha   90.00
_cell.angle_beta   90.00
_cell.angle_gamma   90.00
#
_symmetry.space_group_name_H-M   'P 1'
#
loop_
_entity.id
_entity.type
_entity.pdbx_description
1 polymer ?
#
loop_
_entity_poly.entity_id
_entity_poly.type
_entity_poly.pdbx_seq_one_letter_code
_entity_poly.pdbx_strand_id
1 'polypeptide(L)'
;GQNQQAIDAFKRVVALDSTYLNAYINIATCFYNMGVEIDEATRTITNIHIVRQERERANEAFSSAIHWLDQVYASPRRNQDINQALLLLYRRLRVQERVVSLEAQTR
;
A
#
# COMPACT_ATOMS: atom_id res chain seq x y z
N GLY A 1 7.71 -14.38 4.78
CA GLY A 1 8.49 -13.19 5.17
C GLY A 1 7.76 -12.40 6.25
N GLN A 2 8.46 -11.50 6.93
CA GLN A 2 7.90 -10.69 8.03
C GLN A 2 6.67 -9.87 7.57
N ASN A 3 6.72 -9.33 6.34
CA ASN A 3 5.59 -8.62 5.72
C ASN A 3 4.32 -9.49 5.61
N GLN A 4 4.45 -10.76 5.22
CA GLN A 4 3.30 -11.66 5.12
C GLN A 4 2.68 -11.97 6.48
N GLN A 5 3.52 -12.22 7.49
CA GLN A 5 3.03 -12.46 8.86
C GLN A 5 2.31 -11.23 9.43
N ALA A 6 2.84 -10.04 9.17
CA ALA A 6 2.18 -8.78 9.55
C ALA A 6 0.84 -8.60 8.83
N ILE A 7 0.77 -8.87 7.52
CA ILE A 7 -0.48 -8.84 6.75
C ILE A 7 -1.51 -9.78 7.38
N ASP A 8 -1.12 -11.02 7.69
CA ASP A 8 -2.05 -12.00 8.27
C ASP A 8 -2.54 -11.56 9.67
N ALA A 9 -1.67 -10.96 10.48
CA ALA A 9 -2.04 -10.40 11.77
C ALA A 9 -3.03 -9.23 11.63
N PHE A 10 -2.75 -8.28 10.75
CA PHE A 10 -3.65 -7.13 10.54
C PHE A 10 -4.96 -7.53 9.86
N LYS A 11 -4.98 -8.55 9.01
CA LYS A 11 -6.23 -9.12 8.48
C LYS A 11 -7.13 -9.67 9.58
N ARG A 12 -6.56 -10.28 10.63
CA ARG A 12 -7.34 -10.67 11.81
C ARG A 12 -7.89 -9.46 12.56
N VAL A 13 -7.11 -8.38 12.68
CA VAL A 13 -7.59 -7.12 13.29
C VAL A 13 -8.77 -6.56 12.48
N VAL A 14 -8.66 -6.51 11.15
CA VAL A 14 -9.75 -6.07 10.26
C VAL A 14 -11.00 -6.95 10.41
N ALA A 15 -10.83 -8.27 10.59
CA ALA A 15 -11.94 -9.18 10.81
C ALA A 15 -12.64 -8.97 12.16
N LEU A 16 -11.91 -8.52 13.18
CA LEU A 16 -12.45 -8.22 14.51
C LEU A 16 -13.06 -6.81 14.58
N ASP A 17 -12.41 -5.84 13.95
CA ASP A 17 -12.85 -4.45 13.86
C ASP A 17 -12.56 -3.89 12.46
N SER A 18 -13.58 -3.94 11.60
CA SER A 18 -13.51 -3.40 10.25
C SER A 18 -13.49 -1.87 10.21
N THR A 19 -13.67 -1.19 11.35
CA THR A 19 -13.60 0.27 11.45
C THR A 19 -12.22 0.77 11.81
N TYR A 20 -11.30 -0.12 12.21
CA TYR A 20 -9.94 0.21 12.56
C TYR A 20 -9.06 0.47 11.32
N LEU A 21 -9.16 1.68 10.77
CA LEU A 21 -8.51 2.09 9.52
C LEU A 21 -6.97 1.92 9.53
N ASN A 22 -6.33 2.03 10.69
CA ASN A 22 -4.88 1.83 10.79
C ASN A 22 -4.44 0.42 10.41
N ALA A 23 -5.27 -0.62 10.64
CA ALA A 23 -4.92 -1.96 10.18
C ALA A 23 -4.89 -2.06 8.65
N TYR A 24 -5.82 -1.40 7.95
CA TYR A 24 -5.83 -1.32 6.49
C TYR A 24 -4.58 -0.61 5.96
N ILE A 25 -4.20 0.51 6.59
CA ILE A 25 -2.97 1.27 6.25
C ILE A 25 -1.73 0.40 6.47
N ASN A 26 -1.67 -0.36 7.56
CA ASN A 26 -0.54 -1.24 7.85
C ASN A 26 -0.46 -2.40 6.84
N ILE A 27 -1.59 -2.99 6.42
CA ILE A 27 -1.62 -3.99 5.35
C ILE A 27 -1.08 -3.38 4.05
N ALA A 28 -1.56 -2.20 3.66
CA ALA A 28 -1.07 -1.50 2.48
C ALA A 28 0.44 -1.22 2.54
N THR A 29 0.94 -0.83 3.72
CA THR A 29 2.36 -0.57 3.95
C THR A 29 3.20 -1.84 3.79
N CYS A 30 2.73 -2.98 4.29
CA CYS A 30 3.41 -4.26 4.09
C CYS A 30 3.49 -4.65 2.60
N PHE A 31 2.40 -4.47 1.85
CA PHE A 31 2.40 -4.72 0.41
C PHE A 31 3.32 -3.76 -0.34
N TYR A 32 3.34 -2.47 0.02
CA TYR A 32 4.28 -1.51 -0.54
C TYR A 32 5.73 -1.93 -0.29
N ASN A 33 6.07 -2.31 0.95
CA ASN A 33 7.41 -2.76 1.30
C ASN A 33 7.82 -4.02 0.54
N MET A 34 6.90 -4.97 0.34
CA MET A 34 7.15 -6.16 -0.49
C MET A 34 7.45 -5.78 -1.94
N GLY A 35 6.69 -4.85 -2.52
CA GLY A 35 6.95 -4.37 -3.88
C GLY A 35 8.33 -3.70 -4.00
N VAL A 36 8.70 -2.86 -3.02
CA VAL A 36 10.03 -2.23 -2.96
C VAL A 36 11.14 -3.28 -2.85
N GLU A 37 11.00 -4.25 -1.96
CA GLU A 37 11.99 -5.33 -1.76
C GLU A 37 12.22 -6.13 -3.05
N ILE A 38 11.14 -6.46 -3.77
CA ILE A 38 11.21 -7.15 -5.06
C ILE A 38 11.91 -6.28 -6.11
N ASP A 39 11.51 -5.01 -6.25
CA ASP A 39 12.12 -4.07 -7.20
C ASP A 39 13.63 -3.90 -6.93
N GLU A 40 14.02 -3.80 -5.66
CA GLU A 40 15.43 -3.71 -5.26
C GLU A 40 16.21 -4.96 -5.60
N ALA A 41 15.62 -6.14 -5.36
CA ALA A 41 16.23 -7.42 -5.72
C ALA A 41 16.48 -7.54 -7.24
N THR A 42 15.64 -6.93 -8.08
CA THR A 42 15.84 -6.98 -9.54
C THR A 42 17.08 -6.24 -10.04
N ARG A 43 17.63 -5.29 -9.26
CA ARG A 43 18.76 -4.44 -9.70
C ARG A 43 20.04 -5.21 -10.00
N THR A 44 20.21 -6.38 -9.38
CA THR A 44 21.40 -7.24 -9.55
C THR A 44 21.16 -8.37 -10.56
N ILE A 45 19.94 -8.50 -11.09
CA ILE A 45 19.56 -9.57 -12.01
C ILE A 45 19.86 -9.13 -13.45
N THR A 46 20.70 -9.90 -14.14
CA THR A 46 21.05 -9.66 -15.55
C THR A 46 20.06 -10.28 -16.53
N ASN A 47 19.33 -11.32 -16.11
CA ASN A 47 18.35 -11.99 -16.95
C ASN A 47 17.07 -11.17 -17.07
N ILE A 48 16.85 -10.60 -18.26
CA ILE A 48 15.70 -9.72 -18.53
C ILE A 48 14.34 -10.40 -18.39
N HIS A 49 14.25 -11.72 -18.59
CA HIS A 49 13.00 -12.46 -18.39
C HIS A 49 12.66 -12.52 -16.90
N ILE A 50 13.65 -12.83 -16.05
CA ILE A 50 13.48 -12.86 -14.60
C ILE A 50 13.16 -11.45 -14.07
N VAL A 51 13.87 -10.42 -14.54
CA VAL A 51 13.57 -9.02 -14.17
C VAL A 51 12.13 -8.66 -14.49
N ARG A 52 11.62 -9.09 -15.66
CA ARG A 52 10.23 -8.82 -16.04
C ARG A 52 9.24 -9.51 -15.10
N GLN A 53 9.44 -10.78 -14.80
CA GLN A 53 8.57 -11.54 -13.89
C GLN A 53 8.56 -10.95 -12.47
N GLU A 54 9.73 -10.59 -11.95
CA GLU A 54 9.82 -9.96 -10.62
C GLU A 54 9.17 -8.57 -10.62
N ARG A 55 9.32 -7.78 -11.69
CA ARG A 55 8.61 -6.50 -11.81
C ARG A 55 7.09 -6.66 -11.85
N GLU A 56 6.58 -7.71 -12.49
CA GLU A 56 5.15 -8.04 -12.46
C GLU A 56 4.69 -8.34 -11.02
N ARG A 57 5.47 -9.14 -10.28
CA ARG A 57 5.19 -9.42 -8.86
C ARG A 57 5.25 -8.17 -7.98
N ALA A 58 6.19 -7.27 -8.21
CA ALA A 58 6.25 -5.98 -7.52
C ALA A 58 5.00 -5.13 -7.82
N ASN A 59 4.58 -5.08 -9.09
CA ASN A 59 3.37 -4.37 -9.51
C ASN A 59 2.09 -4.94 -8.87
N GLU A 60 1.99 -6.26 -8.71
CA GLU A 60 0.89 -6.90 -7.99
C GLU A 60 0.87 -6.50 -6.50
N ALA A 61 2.04 -6.42 -5.87
CA ALA A 61 2.17 -5.94 -4.50
C ALA A 61 1.75 -4.46 -4.39
N PHE A 62 2.20 -3.59 -5.28
CA PHE A 62 1.76 -2.19 -5.31
C PHE A 62 0.27 -2.05 -5.57
N SER A 63 -0.31 -2.85 -6.47
CA SER A 63 -1.74 -2.86 -6.75
C SER A 63 -2.54 -3.27 -5.51
N SER A 64 -2.04 -4.27 -4.78
CA SER A 64 -2.62 -4.68 -3.50
C SER A 64 -2.54 -3.55 -2.47
N ALA A 65 -1.41 -2.84 -2.37
CA ALA A 65 -1.29 -1.69 -1.48
C ALA A 65 -2.34 -0.61 -1.80
N ILE A 66 -2.48 -0.25 -3.08
CA ILE A 66 -3.47 0.73 -3.54
C ILE A 66 -4.89 0.27 -3.19
N HIS A 67 -5.23 -1.01 -3.42
CA HIS A 67 -6.54 -1.56 -3.08
C HIS A 67 -6.90 -1.34 -1.60
N TRP A 68 -5.98 -1.65 -0.68
CA TRP A 68 -6.20 -1.45 0.76
C TRP A 68 -6.30 0.03 1.14
N LEU A 69 -5.53 0.91 0.49
CA LEU A 69 -5.64 2.36 0.71
C LEU A 69 -6.97 2.92 0.22
N ASP A 70 -7.49 2.42 -0.91
CA ASP A 70 -8.77 2.86 -1.46
C ASP A 70 -9.93 2.52 -0.52
N GLN A 71 -9.86 1.41 0.23
CA GLN A 71 -10.85 1.10 1.28
C GLN A 71 -10.84 2.17 2.38
N VAL A 72 -9.65 2.64 2.79
CA VAL A 72 -9.51 3.71 3.77
C VAL A 72 -10.01 5.03 3.19
N TYR A 73 -9.66 5.34 1.93
CA TYR A 73 -10.11 6.51 1.17
C TYR A 73 -11.63 6.53 0.90
N ALA A 74 -12.33 5.40 1.00
CA ALA A 74 -13.79 5.37 0.92
C ALA A 74 -14.47 5.61 2.29
N SER A 75 -13.76 5.44 3.41
CA SER A 75 -14.37 5.46 4.73
C SER A 75 -14.71 6.87 5.22
N PRO A 76 -15.94 7.14 5.73
CA PRO A 76 -16.28 8.44 6.30
C PRO A 76 -15.58 8.72 7.64
N ARG A 77 -14.95 7.71 8.26
CA ARG A 77 -14.26 7.83 9.55
C ARG A 77 -12.83 8.36 9.44
N ARG A 78 -12.39 8.75 8.23
CA ARG A 78 -11.07 9.35 8.05
C ARG A 78 -10.96 10.64 8.85
N ASN A 79 -9.82 10.78 9.52
CA ASN A 79 -9.41 12.01 10.19
C ASN A 79 -8.16 12.58 9.51
N GLN A 80 -7.64 13.69 10.03
CA GLN A 80 -6.47 14.35 9.47
C GLN A 80 -5.24 13.43 9.43
N ASP A 81 -4.98 12.65 10.48
CA ASP A 81 -3.83 11.74 10.55
C ASP A 81 -3.91 10.64 9.46
N ILE A 82 -5.10 10.06 9.29
CA ILE A 82 -5.37 9.08 8.25
C ILE A 82 -5.18 9.70 6.86
N ASN A 83 -5.65 10.93 6.64
CA ASN A 83 -5.47 11.62 5.37
C ASN A 83 -3.99 11.91 5.06
N GLN A 84 -3.18 12.25 6.07
CA GLN A 84 -1.73 12.43 5.90
C GLN A 84 -1.03 11.11 5.56
N ALA A 85 -1.41 10.01 6.23
CA ALA A 85 -0.88 8.69 5.93
C ALA A 85 -1.24 8.25 4.49
N LEU A 86 -2.50 8.44 4.07
CA LEU A 86 -2.94 8.19 2.69
C LEU A 86 -2.14 9.02 1.69
N LEU A 87 -1.98 10.32 1.93
CA LEU A 87 -1.25 11.23 1.05
C LEU A 87 0.21 10.76 0.86
N LEU A 88 0.89 10.42 1.95
CA LEU A 88 2.27 9.92 1.89
C LEU A 88 2.38 8.63 1.07
N LEU A 89 1.49 7.66 1.30
CA LEU A 89 1.54 6.38 0.61
C LEU A 89 1.14 6.51 -0.86
N TYR A 90 0.10 7.28 -1.19
CA TYR A 90 -0.28 7.53 -2.58
C TYR A 90 0.81 8.29 -3.36
N ARG A 91 1.54 9.22 -2.73
CA ARG A 91 2.72 9.86 -3.35
C ARG A 91 3.81 8.85 -3.67
N ARG A 92 4.12 7.94 -2.75
CA ARG A 92 5.10 6.86 -2.96
C ARG A 92 4.69 5.89 -4.07
N LEU A 93 3.40 5.56 -4.12
CA LEU A 93 2.78 4.71 -5.14
C LEU A 93 2.46 5.45 -6.45
N ARG A 94 2.73 6.76 -6.51
CA ARG A 94 2.48 7.63 -7.67
C ARG A 94 1.02 7.67 -8.15
N VAL A 95 0.06 7.54 -7.22
CA VAL A 95 -1.38 7.61 -7.51
C VAL A 95 -1.85 9.08 -7.49
N GLN A 96 -1.56 9.80 -8.58
CA GLN A 96 -1.71 11.26 -8.61
C GLN A 96 -3.15 11.74 -8.42
N GLU A 97 -4.14 11.02 -8.94
CA GLU A 97 -5.56 11.36 -8.78
C GLU A 97 -5.94 11.48 -7.30
N ARG A 98 -5.54 10.51 -6.47
CA ARG A 98 -5.82 10.49 -5.04
C ARG A 98 -5.05 11.58 -4.28
N VAL A 99 -3.80 11.84 -4.67
CA VAL A 99 -2.97 12.91 -4.10
C VAL A 99 -3.64 14.27 -4.29
N VAL A 100 -4.02 14.61 -5.53
CA VAL A 100 -4.67 15.89 -5.85
C VAL A 100 -5.99 16.04 -5.09
N SER A 101 -6.79 14.96 -5.02
CA SER A 101 -8.06 14.97 -4.30
C SER A 101 -7.89 15.25 -2.80
N LEU A 102 -6.91 14.61 -2.15
CA LEU A 102 -6.64 14.81 -0.72
C LEU A 102 -6.10 16.21 -0.42
N GLU A 103 -5.21 16.74 -1.28
CA GLU A 103 -4.67 18.10 -1.11
C GLU A 103 -5.75 19.18 -1.26
N ALA A 104 -6.71 18.98 -2.15
CA ALA A 104 -7.83 19.89 -2.33
C ALA A 104 -8.76 19.95 -1.11
N GLN A 105 -8.87 18.87 -0.33
CA GLN A 105 -9.68 18.79 0.89
C GLN A 105 -9.03 19.49 2.09
N THR A 106 -7.73 19.79 2.02
CA THR A 106 -6.95 20.46 3.06
C THR A 106 -6.75 21.96 2.83
N ARG A 107 -7.29 22.51 1.73
CA ARG A 107 -7.26 23.95 1.41
C ARG A 107 -8.58 24.62 1.79
#